data_AF-A0A946W2P7-F1
#
_entry.id   AF-A0A946W2P7-F1
#
_cell.length_a   1.000
_cell.length_b   1.000
_cell.length_c   1.000
_cell.angle_alpha   90.00
_cell.angle_beta   90.00
_cell.angle_gamma   90.00
#
_symmetry.space_group_name_H-M   'P 1'
#
loop_
_entity.id
_entity.type
_entity.pdbx_description
1 polymer ?
#
loop_
_entity_poly.entity_id
_entity_poly.type
_entity_poly.pdbx_seq_one_letter_code
_entity_poly.pdbx_strand_id
1 'polypeptide(L)'
;MFLFKAKPAIFGALNFLLCCYSLGSSATTLDIDQGGNLLGATNVDVNGNFYDVSFQDGPCASLFDGCDDPSDFTFSTEVEALAASQVLLDEVFIDSGFGSFDSKPELTVGCESATECRAITVFRLSESNGVEGRAARNSASEASDQTASQIIGTGTNTTAIPTNVYAVWKLSNQGAGIQVPLPAGWIALLALMLAGLGIMRKRMNRRA
;
A
#
# COMPACT_ATOMS: atom_id res chain seq x y z
N MET A 1 32.24 67.10 -18.41
CA MET A 1 32.96 66.14 -17.55
C MET A 1 31.95 65.49 -16.61
N PHE A 2 31.41 64.32 -16.99
CA PHE A 2 30.53 63.46 -16.18
C PHE A 2 30.79 62.02 -16.72
N LEU A 3 31.76 61.29 -16.19
CA LEU A 3 31.74 60.41 -15.00
C LEU A 3 30.69 59.28 -15.02
N PHE A 4 31.24 58.09 -15.29
CA PHE A 4 30.97 56.76 -14.73
C PHE A 4 29.67 55.98 -15.08
N LYS A 5 29.90 54.93 -15.88
CA LYS A 5 29.20 53.64 -15.85
C LYS A 5 29.26 53.01 -14.45
N ALA A 6 28.14 52.48 -13.97
CA ALA A 6 28.09 51.33 -13.07
C ALA A 6 26.73 50.59 -13.15
N LYS A 7 26.76 49.31 -13.52
CA LYS A 7 25.90 48.22 -13.04
C LYS A 7 26.87 47.09 -12.66
N PRO A 8 26.57 46.09 -11.80
CA PRO A 8 25.28 45.71 -11.22
C PRO A 8 25.33 45.38 -9.71
N ALA A 9 24.18 45.18 -9.06
CA ALA A 9 24.13 44.48 -7.77
C ALA A 9 23.04 43.40 -7.83
N ILE A 10 23.51 42.17 -7.98
CA ILE A 10 22.76 40.92 -7.92
C ILE A 10 22.42 40.71 -6.44
N PHE A 11 21.16 40.95 -6.07
CA PHE A 11 20.65 40.71 -4.73
C PHE A 11 20.06 39.30 -4.66
N GLY A 12 20.74 38.46 -3.87
CA GLY A 12 20.22 37.32 -3.11
C GLY A 12 19.06 36.51 -3.68
N ALA A 13 19.38 35.46 -4.44
CA ALA A 13 18.57 34.24 -4.46
C ALA A 13 19.27 33.19 -3.56
N LEU A 14 19.21 33.41 -2.25
CA LEU A 14 19.69 32.50 -1.21
C LEU A 14 18.48 31.91 -0.50
N ASN A 15 18.50 30.59 -0.27
CA ASN A 15 17.51 29.76 0.43
C ASN A 15 16.29 29.27 -0.36
N PHE A 16 16.48 28.20 -1.15
CA PHE A 16 15.48 27.14 -1.26
C PHE A 16 16.18 25.79 -1.53
N LEU A 17 17.11 25.39 -0.66
CA LEU A 17 17.57 23.99 -0.62
C LEU A 17 16.55 23.21 0.22
N LEU A 18 15.41 22.91 -0.38
CA LEU A 18 14.45 21.96 0.15
C LEU A 18 15.12 20.59 0.08
N CYS A 19 15.53 20.06 1.23
CA CYS A 19 15.95 18.67 1.37
C CYS A 19 14.76 17.78 1.03
N CYS A 20 14.62 17.41 -0.25
CA CYS A 20 13.81 16.27 -0.64
C CYS A 20 14.54 15.01 -0.19
N TYR A 21 14.45 14.70 1.11
CA TYR A 21 14.52 13.32 1.54
C TYR A 21 13.34 12.63 0.88
N SER A 22 13.61 11.83 -0.16
CA SER A 22 12.63 10.89 -0.68
C SER A 22 12.40 9.86 0.42
N LEU A 23 11.42 10.11 1.30
CA LEU A 23 10.73 9.03 1.97
C LEU A 23 10.18 8.17 0.84
N GLY A 24 10.67 6.94 0.70
CA GLY A 24 10.10 5.99 -0.25
C GLY A 24 8.67 5.73 0.17
N SER A 25 7.72 6.45 -0.43
CA SER A 25 6.30 6.12 -0.33
C SER A 25 6.11 4.93 -1.26
N SER A 26 6.03 3.75 -0.67
CA SER A 26 5.60 2.56 -1.39
C SER A 26 4.08 2.54 -1.27
N ALA A 27 3.39 2.69 -2.40
CA ALA A 27 1.93 2.80 -2.43
C ALA A 27 1.30 1.40 -2.51
N THR A 28 0.20 1.20 -1.79
CA THR A 28 -0.65 0.02 -1.91
C THR A 28 -1.08 -0.14 -3.37
N THR A 29 -0.85 -1.33 -3.92
CA THR A 29 -1.18 -1.65 -5.31
C THR A 29 -2.20 -2.77 -5.35
N LEU A 30 -3.38 -2.49 -5.90
CA LEU A 30 -4.47 -3.46 -6.03
C LEU A 30 -4.12 -4.53 -7.07
N ASP A 31 -4.43 -5.79 -6.74
CA ASP A 31 -4.37 -6.93 -7.66
C ASP A 31 -5.77 -7.21 -8.18
N ILE A 32 -5.98 -7.03 -9.48
CA ILE A 32 -7.29 -7.08 -10.14
C ILE A 32 -7.21 -8.01 -11.33
N ASP A 33 -8.19 -8.91 -11.44
CA ASP A 33 -8.25 -9.87 -12.53
C ASP A 33 -8.70 -9.22 -13.87
N GLN A 34 -8.72 -10.00 -14.95
CA GLN A 34 -9.16 -9.52 -16.26
C GLN A 34 -10.67 -9.19 -16.32
N GLY A 35 -11.46 -9.69 -15.36
CA GLY A 35 -12.88 -9.42 -15.20
C GLY A 35 -13.18 -8.15 -14.40
N GLY A 36 -12.16 -7.54 -13.79
CA GLY A 36 -12.32 -6.37 -12.91
C GLY A 36 -12.61 -6.73 -11.46
N ASN A 37 -12.41 -7.98 -11.04
CA ASN A 37 -12.58 -8.40 -9.66
C ASN A 37 -11.28 -8.21 -8.87
N LEU A 38 -11.41 -7.79 -7.61
CA LEU A 38 -10.32 -7.59 -6.68
C LEU A 38 -9.85 -8.94 -6.13
N LEU A 39 -8.62 -9.32 -6.47
CA LEU A 39 -7.94 -10.52 -5.98
C LEU A 39 -7.19 -10.26 -4.67
N GLY A 40 -6.82 -9.01 -4.41
CA GLY A 40 -6.02 -8.65 -3.24
C GLY A 40 -5.29 -7.32 -3.43
N ALA A 41 -4.22 -7.13 -2.68
CA ALA A 41 -3.35 -5.97 -2.80
C ALA A 41 -1.91 -6.31 -2.38
N THR A 42 -0.95 -5.59 -2.92
CA THR A 42 0.46 -5.70 -2.56
C THR A 42 0.93 -4.44 -1.86
N ASN A 43 1.94 -4.61 -0.99
CA ASN A 43 2.57 -3.51 -0.27
C ASN A 43 1.56 -2.67 0.55
N VAL A 44 0.66 -3.35 1.25
CA VAL A 44 -0.27 -2.78 2.21
C VAL A 44 0.47 -2.46 3.51
N ASP A 45 0.43 -1.22 3.98
CA ASP A 45 1.10 -0.81 5.22
C ASP A 45 0.24 -1.13 6.45
N VAL A 46 0.68 -2.08 7.26
CA VAL A 46 0.07 -2.41 8.55
C VAL A 46 1.06 -2.04 9.67
N ASN A 47 0.84 -0.87 10.27
CA ASN A 47 1.63 -0.34 11.38
C ASN A 47 3.15 -0.24 11.08
N GLY A 48 3.51 0.14 9.86
CA GLY A 48 4.90 0.32 9.41
C GLY A 48 5.54 -0.94 8.81
N ASN A 49 4.81 -2.05 8.74
CA ASN A 49 5.24 -3.27 8.07
C ASN A 49 4.39 -3.46 6.80
N PHE A 50 5.05 -3.79 5.69
CA PHE A 50 4.36 -3.97 4.41
C PHE A 50 4.00 -5.44 4.21
N TYR A 51 2.74 -5.69 3.84
CA TYR A 51 2.22 -7.01 3.54
C TYR A 51 1.60 -7.07 2.15
N ASP A 52 1.56 -8.26 1.58
CA ASP A 52 0.67 -8.56 0.48
C ASP A 52 -0.51 -9.36 1.03
N VAL A 53 -1.71 -9.07 0.53
CA VAL A 53 -2.95 -9.75 0.87
C VAL A 53 -3.57 -10.34 -0.38
N SER A 54 -4.12 -11.54 -0.24
CA SER A 54 -4.93 -12.19 -1.27
C SER A 54 -6.27 -12.64 -0.67
N PHE A 55 -7.34 -12.46 -1.43
CA PHE A 55 -8.67 -12.92 -1.06
C PHE A 55 -8.89 -14.32 -1.60
N GLN A 56 -9.08 -15.27 -0.69
CA GLN A 56 -9.22 -16.68 -1.03
C GLN A 56 -10.41 -17.30 -0.28
N ASP A 57 -11.22 -18.04 -1.02
CA ASP A 57 -12.26 -18.90 -0.51
C ASP A 57 -11.77 -20.35 -0.41
N GLY A 58 -12.31 -21.08 0.56
CA GLY A 58 -11.89 -22.45 0.81
C GLY A 58 -12.02 -22.87 2.27
N PRO A 59 -11.70 -24.13 2.57
CA PRO A 59 -11.54 -24.58 3.94
C PRO A 59 -10.24 -24.01 4.55
N CYS A 60 -10.28 -23.65 5.83
CA CYS A 60 -9.13 -23.07 6.54
C CYS A 60 -7.84 -23.90 6.35
N ALA A 61 -7.95 -25.22 6.52
CA ALA A 61 -6.80 -26.13 6.41
C ALA A 61 -6.11 -26.11 5.04
N SER A 62 -6.82 -25.75 3.95
CA SER A 62 -6.19 -25.63 2.63
C SER A 62 -5.51 -24.28 2.40
N LEU A 63 -5.88 -23.26 3.17
CA LEU A 63 -5.40 -21.89 3.00
C LEU A 63 -4.29 -21.52 4.00
N PHE A 64 -4.23 -22.21 5.14
CA PHE A 64 -3.33 -21.91 6.25
C PHE A 64 -2.59 -23.18 6.72
N ASP A 65 -1.85 -23.86 5.83
CA ASP A 65 -0.91 -24.96 6.15
C ASP A 65 -1.42 -26.10 7.07
N GLY A 66 -2.74 -26.34 7.10
CA GLY A 66 -3.36 -27.33 7.98
C GLY A 66 -4.34 -26.72 8.99
N CYS A 67 -4.18 -25.43 9.30
CA CYS A 67 -5.00 -24.65 10.22
C CYS A 67 -5.10 -25.35 11.58
N ASP A 68 -3.95 -25.80 12.07
CA ASP A 68 -3.79 -26.62 13.27
C ASP A 68 -2.69 -26.12 14.21
N ASP A 69 -1.91 -25.11 13.81
CA ASP A 69 -0.94 -24.42 14.66
C ASP A 69 -1.11 -22.89 14.60
N PRO A 70 -0.94 -22.15 15.71
CA PRO A 70 -0.96 -20.68 15.68
C PRO A 70 0.06 -20.05 14.72
N SER A 71 1.15 -20.74 14.37
CA SER A 71 2.15 -20.29 13.41
C SER A 71 1.71 -20.34 11.94
N ASP A 72 0.55 -20.95 11.67
CA ASP A 72 -0.08 -20.95 10.34
C ASP A 72 -0.59 -19.56 9.93
N PHE A 73 -0.70 -18.64 10.89
CA PHE A 73 -1.25 -17.30 10.68
C PHE A 73 -0.16 -16.22 10.71
N THR A 74 -0.26 -15.25 9.80
CA THR A 74 0.70 -14.13 9.72
C THR A 74 0.68 -13.24 10.96
N PHE A 75 -0.51 -13.02 11.52
CA PHE A 75 -0.71 -12.20 12.70
C PHE A 75 -0.95 -13.12 13.91
N SER A 76 -0.41 -12.74 15.06
CA SER A 76 -0.46 -13.58 16.27
C SER A 76 -1.38 -13.02 17.35
N THR A 77 -1.86 -11.78 17.15
CA THR A 77 -2.70 -11.09 18.12
C THR A 77 -3.93 -10.47 17.46
N GLU A 78 -4.99 -10.32 18.26
CA GLU A 78 -6.21 -9.66 17.83
C GLU A 78 -5.99 -8.20 17.41
N VAL A 79 -5.03 -7.51 18.04
CA VAL A 79 -4.69 -6.12 17.74
C VAL A 79 -4.02 -5.99 16.37
N GLU A 80 -3.11 -6.90 16.03
CA GLU A 80 -2.47 -6.93 14.71
C GLU A 80 -3.48 -7.25 13.61
N ALA A 81 -4.32 -8.27 13.80
CA ALA A 81 -5.38 -8.59 12.86
C ALA A 81 -6.42 -7.48 12.72
N LEU A 82 -6.74 -6.77 13.81
CA LEU A 82 -7.62 -5.60 13.76
C LEU A 82 -7.03 -4.49 12.90
N ALA A 83 -5.75 -4.17 13.09
CA ALA A 83 -5.06 -3.16 12.29
C ALA A 83 -5.03 -3.55 10.81
N ALA A 84 -4.69 -4.81 10.50
CA ALA A 84 -4.67 -5.31 9.13
C ALA A 84 -6.06 -5.23 8.47
N SER A 85 -7.11 -5.65 9.17
CA SER A 85 -8.49 -5.57 8.66
C SER A 85 -8.99 -4.14 8.53
N GLN A 86 -8.55 -3.21 9.39
CA GLN A 86 -8.89 -1.80 9.23
C GLN A 86 -8.26 -1.22 7.96
N VAL A 87 -7.00 -1.56 7.68
CA VAL A 87 -6.31 -1.09 6.47
C VAL A 87 -6.98 -1.62 5.20
N LEU A 88 -7.60 -2.81 5.22
CA LEU A 88 -8.40 -3.26 4.09
C LEU A 88 -9.55 -2.31 3.76
N LEU A 89 -10.25 -1.78 4.77
CA LEU A 89 -11.30 -0.78 4.55
C LEU A 89 -10.72 0.56 4.11
N ASP A 90 -9.59 0.98 4.71
CA ASP A 90 -9.04 2.32 4.49
C ASP A 90 -8.27 2.47 3.16
N GLU A 91 -7.72 1.39 2.61
CA GLU A 91 -6.83 1.44 1.44
C GLU A 91 -7.21 0.48 0.30
N VAL A 92 -7.79 -0.68 0.60
CA VAL A 92 -7.96 -1.77 -0.39
C VAL A 92 -9.36 -1.76 -0.98
N PHE A 93 -10.38 -1.64 -0.14
CA PHE A 93 -11.78 -1.59 -0.55
C PHE A 93 -12.24 -0.18 -0.92
N ILE A 94 -11.34 0.68 -1.42
CA ILE A 94 -11.69 2.05 -1.78
C ILE A 94 -12.13 2.13 -3.24
N ASP A 95 -13.28 2.76 -3.47
CA ASP A 95 -13.76 3.13 -4.80
C ASP A 95 -12.74 4.02 -5.53
N SER A 96 -12.30 3.58 -6.70
CA SER A 96 -11.28 4.27 -7.48
C SER A 96 -11.48 4.10 -8.99
N GLY A 97 -10.56 4.66 -9.78
CA GLY A 97 -10.55 4.44 -11.23
C GLY A 97 -10.30 2.98 -11.64
N PHE A 98 -9.86 2.13 -10.71
CA PHE A 98 -9.60 0.72 -10.96
C PHE A 98 -10.81 -0.18 -10.70
N GLY A 99 -11.77 0.26 -9.87
CA GLY A 99 -12.95 -0.51 -9.52
C GLY A 99 -13.77 0.16 -8.42
N SER A 100 -15.04 -0.22 -8.33
CA SER A 100 -15.96 0.21 -7.27
C SER A 100 -16.01 -0.85 -6.18
N PHE A 101 -14.88 -1.12 -5.53
CA PHE A 101 -14.78 -2.22 -4.58
C PHE A 101 -15.45 -1.93 -3.24
N ASP A 102 -15.64 -0.67 -2.88
CA ASP A 102 -16.36 -0.21 -1.68
C ASP A 102 -17.87 -0.41 -1.90
N SER A 103 -18.39 0.28 -2.91
CA SER A 103 -19.83 0.33 -3.18
C SER A 103 -20.39 -0.93 -3.81
N LYS A 104 -19.52 -1.86 -4.28
CA LYS A 104 -19.88 -3.17 -4.84
C LYS A 104 -19.03 -4.28 -4.24
N PRO A 105 -19.33 -4.72 -3.01
CA PRO A 105 -18.56 -5.73 -2.31
C PRO A 105 -18.48 -7.09 -3.05
N GLU A 106 -19.44 -7.39 -3.93
CA GLU A 106 -19.44 -8.57 -4.81
C GLU A 106 -18.34 -8.56 -5.88
N LEU A 107 -17.62 -7.44 -6.06
CA LEU A 107 -16.45 -7.37 -6.93
C LEU A 107 -15.16 -7.87 -6.24
N THR A 108 -15.22 -8.27 -4.97
CA THR A 108 -14.11 -8.95 -4.29
C THR A 108 -14.20 -10.46 -4.53
N VAL A 109 -13.13 -11.08 -5.04
CA VAL A 109 -13.12 -12.53 -5.28
C VAL A 109 -13.39 -13.29 -3.98
N GLY A 110 -14.26 -14.30 -4.06
CA GLY A 110 -14.75 -15.08 -2.92
C GLY A 110 -16.00 -14.51 -2.25
N CYS A 111 -16.45 -13.31 -2.64
CA CYS A 111 -17.71 -12.72 -2.20
C CYS A 111 -18.69 -12.65 -3.39
N GLU A 112 -19.94 -13.06 -3.16
CA GLU A 112 -21.01 -13.07 -4.16
C GLU A 112 -22.19 -12.17 -3.76
N SER A 113 -22.15 -11.62 -2.54
CA SER A 113 -23.22 -10.78 -2.00
C SER A 113 -23.05 -9.32 -2.39
N ALA A 114 -24.09 -8.75 -3.00
CA ALA A 114 -24.12 -7.34 -3.37
C ALA A 114 -24.30 -6.37 -2.19
N THR A 115 -24.43 -6.88 -0.97
CA THR A 115 -24.67 -6.05 0.23
C THR A 115 -23.47 -5.95 1.13
N GLU A 116 -22.66 -7.01 1.23
CA GLU A 116 -21.46 -7.00 2.06
C GLU A 116 -20.48 -8.11 1.69
N CYS A 117 -19.19 -7.85 1.93
CA CYS A 117 -18.10 -8.81 1.91
C CYS A 117 -17.33 -8.70 3.23
N ARG A 118 -17.04 -9.84 3.85
CA ARG A 118 -16.30 -9.97 5.11
C ARG A 118 -14.98 -10.64 4.82
N ALA A 119 -13.93 -9.84 4.66
CA ALA A 119 -12.57 -10.34 4.51
C ALA A 119 -11.95 -10.59 5.89
N ILE A 120 -11.72 -11.86 6.21
CA ILE A 120 -11.35 -12.31 7.55
C ILE A 120 -9.83 -12.47 7.67
N THR A 121 -9.24 -11.65 8.53
CA THR A 121 -7.84 -11.78 8.95
C THR A 121 -7.78 -12.64 10.20
N VAL A 122 -7.29 -13.87 10.05
CA VAL A 122 -7.16 -14.84 11.15
C VAL A 122 -5.91 -14.54 11.98
N PHE A 123 -5.99 -14.73 13.30
CA PHE A 123 -4.84 -14.57 14.19
C PHE A 123 -4.64 -15.70 15.20
N ARG A 124 -5.64 -16.57 15.41
CA ARG A 124 -5.49 -17.74 16.30
C ARG A 124 -6.52 -18.83 16.03
N LEU A 125 -6.21 -20.01 16.54
CA LEU A 125 -7.19 -21.06 16.78
C LEU A 125 -8.09 -20.70 17.97
N SER A 126 -9.36 -21.04 17.87
CA SER A 126 -10.35 -20.96 18.93
C SER A 126 -10.41 -22.27 19.72
N GLU A 127 -10.68 -22.17 21.02
CA GLU A 127 -10.95 -23.33 21.89
C GLU A 127 -12.18 -24.14 21.44
N SER A 128 -13.02 -23.57 20.59
CA SER A 128 -14.28 -24.14 20.08
C SER A 128 -14.15 -24.87 18.74
N ASN A 129 -12.94 -25.32 18.36
CA ASN A 129 -12.62 -25.93 17.06
C ASN A 129 -12.93 -24.98 15.87
N GLY A 130 -12.45 -23.75 16.01
CA GLY A 130 -12.57 -22.70 15.00
C GLY A 130 -11.28 -21.91 14.84
N VAL A 131 -11.31 -20.93 13.95
CA VAL A 131 -10.34 -19.84 13.86
C VAL A 131 -11.01 -18.56 14.29
N GLU A 132 -10.27 -17.74 15.03
CA GLU A 132 -10.68 -16.40 15.40
C GLU A 132 -9.96 -15.40 14.50
N GLY A 133 -10.73 -14.45 14.00
CA GLY A 133 -10.23 -13.41 13.13
C GLY A 133 -10.95 -12.09 13.34
N ARG A 134 -10.37 -11.05 12.72
CA ARG A 134 -11.00 -9.75 12.55
C ARG A 134 -11.45 -9.64 11.10
N ALA A 135 -12.75 -9.49 10.90
CA ALA A 135 -13.31 -9.26 9.58
C ALA A 135 -13.29 -7.76 9.26
N ALA A 136 -12.74 -7.40 8.10
CA ALA A 136 -13.08 -6.16 7.43
C ALA A 136 -14.44 -6.37 6.77
N ARG A 137 -15.50 -5.76 7.31
CA ARG A 137 -16.83 -5.81 6.73
C ARG A 137 -16.98 -4.61 5.81
N ASN A 138 -16.75 -4.85 4.53
CA ASN A 138 -17.03 -3.91 3.46
C ASN A 138 -18.51 -4.07 3.07
N SER A 139 -19.30 -3.01 3.14
CA SER A 139 -20.73 -3.02 2.89
C SER A 139 -21.08 -1.99 1.83
N ALA A 140 -21.99 -2.35 0.92
CA ALA A 140 -22.51 -1.42 -0.08
C ALA A 140 -23.17 -0.16 0.54
N SER A 141 -23.47 -0.20 1.85
CA SER A 141 -23.74 0.97 2.66
C SER A 141 -22.52 1.36 3.52
N GLU A 142 -21.87 2.46 3.15
CA GLU A 142 -20.73 3.09 3.84
C GLU A 142 -20.89 3.19 5.37
N ALA A 143 -22.09 3.52 5.85
CA ALA A 143 -22.35 3.68 7.28
C ALA A 143 -22.30 2.35 8.06
N SER A 144 -22.22 1.22 7.36
CA SER A 144 -22.18 -0.13 7.93
C SER A 144 -20.79 -0.76 7.85
N ASP A 145 -19.82 -0.04 7.30
CA ASP A 145 -18.43 -0.44 7.20
C ASP A 145 -17.77 -0.40 8.56
N GLN A 146 -17.18 -1.53 8.93
CA GLN A 146 -16.58 -1.69 10.23
C GLN A 146 -15.70 -2.93 10.28
N THR A 147 -14.82 -2.96 11.28
CA THR A 147 -14.18 -4.20 11.69
C THR A 147 -15.09 -4.96 12.67
N ALA A 148 -15.09 -6.29 12.60
CA ALA A 148 -15.88 -7.14 13.49
C ALA A 148 -15.09 -8.36 13.96
N SER A 149 -15.32 -8.81 15.21
CA SER A 149 -14.86 -10.14 15.63
C SER A 149 -15.58 -11.22 14.84
N GLN A 150 -14.84 -12.21 14.38
CA GLN A 150 -15.37 -13.35 13.65
C GLN A 150 -14.77 -14.64 14.20
N ILE A 151 -15.61 -15.65 14.40
CA ILE A 151 -15.18 -17.03 14.66
C ILE A 151 -15.77 -17.90 13.54
N ILE A 152 -14.94 -18.74 12.92
CA ILE A 152 -15.33 -19.66 11.85
C ILE A 152 -14.83 -21.04 12.21
N GLY A 153 -15.65 -22.07 12.09
CA GLY A 153 -15.21 -23.46 12.32
C GLY A 153 -14.05 -23.83 11.39
N THR A 154 -13.04 -24.55 11.90
CA THR A 154 -11.87 -24.96 11.09
C THR A 154 -12.25 -25.83 9.88
N GLY A 155 -13.35 -26.58 10.00
CA GLY A 155 -13.95 -27.36 8.91
C GLY A 155 -14.92 -26.61 8.00
N THR A 156 -15.18 -25.32 8.26
CA THR A 156 -16.05 -24.51 7.40
C THR A 156 -15.33 -24.18 6.10
N ASN A 157 -16.01 -24.39 4.98
CA ASN A 157 -15.55 -23.95 3.67
C ASN A 157 -16.24 -22.62 3.30
N THR A 158 -15.46 -21.54 3.16
CA THR A 158 -16.01 -20.21 2.84
C THR A 158 -16.60 -20.12 1.44
N THR A 159 -16.27 -21.03 0.51
CA THR A 159 -16.94 -21.09 -0.81
C THR A 159 -18.46 -21.29 -0.70
N ALA A 160 -18.95 -21.78 0.45
CA ALA A 160 -20.38 -21.97 0.71
C ALA A 160 -21.04 -20.77 1.42
N ILE A 161 -20.28 -19.70 1.69
CA ILE A 161 -20.73 -18.52 2.44
C ILE A 161 -20.46 -17.29 1.56
N PRO A 162 -21.47 -16.78 0.84
CA PRO A 162 -21.29 -15.75 -0.21
C PRO A 162 -20.85 -14.38 0.32
N THR A 163 -20.81 -14.20 1.64
CA THR A 163 -20.41 -12.96 2.30
C THR A 163 -19.02 -13.05 2.92
N ASN A 164 -18.35 -14.19 2.91
CA ASN A 164 -17.13 -14.41 3.69
C ASN A 164 -15.98 -14.88 2.80
N VAL A 165 -14.84 -14.24 2.94
CA VAL A 165 -13.59 -14.63 2.28
C VAL A 165 -12.43 -14.52 3.27
N TYR A 166 -11.40 -15.35 3.14
CA TYR A 166 -10.18 -15.17 3.93
C TYR A 166 -9.29 -14.11 3.30
N ALA A 167 -8.80 -13.19 4.14
CA ALA A 167 -7.68 -12.33 3.79
C ALA A 167 -6.40 -13.08 4.18
N VAL A 168 -5.74 -13.68 3.19
CA VAL A 168 -4.49 -14.43 3.38
C VAL A 168 -3.33 -13.47 3.19
N TRP A 169 -2.61 -13.21 4.28
CA TRP A 169 -1.53 -12.22 4.34
C TRP A 169 -0.16 -12.90 4.21
N LYS A 170 0.80 -12.14 3.70
CA LYS A 170 2.23 -12.51 3.71
C LYS A 170 3.07 -11.25 3.83
N LEU A 171 4.21 -11.34 4.49
CA LEU A 171 5.14 -10.20 4.54
C LEU A 171 5.61 -9.86 3.13
N SER A 172 5.52 -8.58 2.75
CA SER A 172 5.91 -8.14 1.43
C SER A 172 7.43 -8.07 1.32
N ASN A 173 8.00 -8.74 0.33
CA ASN A 173 9.44 -8.70 0.05
C ASN A 173 9.87 -7.39 -0.62
N GLN A 174 8.94 -6.49 -0.96
CA GLN A 174 9.20 -5.23 -1.66
C GLN A 174 9.62 -4.08 -0.72
N GLY A 175 9.49 -4.25 0.61
CA GLY A 175 9.93 -3.28 1.62
C GLY A 175 11.45 -3.24 1.84
N ALA A 176 12.20 -4.19 1.27
CA ALA A 176 13.67 -4.21 1.31
C ALA A 176 14.28 -3.24 0.28
N GLY A 177 14.07 -1.93 0.48
CA GLY A 177 14.84 -0.86 -0.14
C GLY A 177 15.13 -1.02 -1.63
N ILE A 178 14.13 -0.89 -2.50
CA ILE A 178 14.40 -0.62 -3.91
C ILE A 178 15.08 0.75 -3.98
N GLN A 179 16.40 0.75 -4.14
CA GLN A 179 17.14 1.95 -4.51
C GLN A 179 16.65 2.39 -5.89
N VAL A 180 15.72 3.35 -5.90
CA VAL A 180 15.31 4.00 -7.14
C VAL A 180 16.58 4.55 -7.81
N PRO A 181 16.92 4.11 -9.03
CA PRO A 181 18.07 4.65 -9.75
C PRO A 181 17.84 6.14 -9.91
N LEU A 182 18.68 6.97 -9.29
CA LEU A 182 18.64 8.41 -9.52
C LEU A 182 18.69 8.61 -11.04
N PRO A 183 17.69 9.26 -11.67
CA PRO A 183 17.73 9.48 -13.10
C PRO A 183 19.05 10.17 -13.42
N ALA A 184 19.84 9.64 -14.35
CA ALA A 184 21.18 10.14 -14.71
C ALA A 184 21.20 11.64 -15.09
N GLY A 185 20.04 12.28 -15.18
CA GLY A 185 19.85 13.71 -15.40
C GLY A 185 20.51 14.63 -14.36
N TRP A 186 20.70 14.25 -13.09
CA TRP A 186 21.35 15.17 -12.13
C TRP A 186 22.85 15.33 -12.38
N ILE A 187 23.54 14.28 -12.87
CA ILE A 187 24.94 14.38 -13.32
C ILE A 187 25.01 15.29 -14.55
N ALA A 188 24.06 15.14 -15.48
CA ALA A 188 23.97 16.02 -16.65
C ALA A 188 23.71 17.48 -16.25
N LEU A 189 22.85 17.74 -15.26
CA LEU A 189 22.56 19.08 -14.75
C LEU A 189 23.75 19.68 -14.01
N LEU A 190 24.49 18.90 -13.21
CA LEU A 190 25.74 19.34 -12.58
C LEU A 190 26.81 19.65 -13.63
N ALA A 191 26.95 18.80 -14.66
CA ALA A 191 27.89 19.04 -15.75
C ALA A 191 27.54 20.32 -16.54
N LEU A 192 26.25 20.57 -16.79
CA LEU A 192 25.78 21.79 -17.45
C LEU A 192 26.01 23.04 -16.60
N MET A 193 25.80 22.98 -15.28
CA MET A 193 26.14 24.09 -14.38
C MET A 193 27.64 24.40 -14.36
N LEU A 194 28.48 23.38 -14.25
CA LEU A 194 29.94 23.53 -14.26
C LEU A 194 30.45 24.05 -15.61
N ALA A 195 29.88 23.58 -16.72
CA ALA A 195 30.18 24.09 -18.06
C ALA A 195 29.77 25.57 -18.21
N GLY A 196 28.59 25.95 -17.71
CA GLY A 196 28.13 27.34 -17.70
C GLY A 196 29.07 28.28 -16.92
N LEU A 197 29.51 27.87 -15.73
CA LEU A 197 30.49 28.60 -14.92
C LEU A 197 31.86 28.73 -15.61
N GLY A 198 32.32 27.67 -16.28
CA GLY A 198 33.57 27.69 -17.06
C GLY A 198 33.52 28.68 -18.23
N ILE A 199 32.41 28.74 -18.95
CA ILE A 199 32.21 29.68 -20.07
C ILE A 199 32.16 31.13 -19.56
N MET A 200 31.49 31.39 -18.43
CA MET A 200 31.44 32.72 -17.81
C MET A 200 32.84 33.21 -17.41
N ARG A 201 33.65 32.34 -16.79
CA ARG A 201 35.03 32.67 -16.38
C ARG A 201 35.94 32.99 -17.58
N LYS A 202 35.84 32.23 -18.68
CA LYS A 202 36.63 32.47 -19.90
C LYS A 202 36.26 33.79 -20.58
N ARG A 203 34.99 34.20 -20.51
CA ARG A 203 34.51 35.47 -21.10
C ARG A 203 34.95 36.70 -20.31
N MET A 204 35.11 36.56 -18.99
CA MET A 204 35.63 37.63 -18.12
C MET A 204 37.13 37.87 -18.37
N ASN A 205 37.95 36.82 -18.50
CA ASN A 205 39.40 36.96 -18.73
C ASN A 205 39.78 37.50 -20.13
N ARG A 206 38.87 37.52 -21.10
CA ARG A 206 39.12 38.08 -22.44
C ARG A 206 38.73 39.56 -22.58
N ARG A 207 38.18 40.16 -21.52
CA ARG A 207 37.71 41.55 -21.49
C ARG A 207 38.55 42.45 -20.56
N ALA A 208 39.57 41.87 -19.90
CA ALA A 208 40.66 42.57 -19.24
C ALA A 208 41.87 42.59 -20.19
#